data_AF-R5ES79-F1
#
_entry.id   AF-R5ES79-F1
#
_cell.length_a   1.000
_cell.length_b   1.000
_cell.length_c   1.000
_cell.angle_alpha   90.00
_cell.angle_beta   90.00
_cell.angle_gamma   90.00
#
_symmetry.space_group_name_H-M   'P 1'
#
loop_
_entity.id
_entity.type
_entity.pdbx_description
1 polymer ?
#
loop_
_entity_poly.entity_id
_entity_poly.type
_entity_poly.pdbx_seq_one_letter_code
_entity_poly.pdbx_strand_id
1 'polypeptide(L)'
;MAGMIIFPAVFSVQGMEPSVGAGLVFISLPNVFDSALQSVPFFGWLIPTAFYVILFMAAITSCIFLHEVSTAFIAERANLSRHKAAAIVSLAAFIIGCGASLSMGPWSDPIFFGMNFFDFLDYFTAKLILPLTGMGAALFVGWKMTTRQLWSELTSYGKVKFLWLVPFKILVRYIIPVLILLIMITQLFNIKLG
;
A
#
# COMPACT_ATOMS: atom_id res chain seq x y z
N MET A 1 12.40 0.76 9.13
CA MET A 1 13.59 1.62 8.97
C MET A 1 13.24 3.02 8.50
N ALA A 2 12.48 3.21 7.41
CA ALA A 2 12.09 4.55 6.93
C ALA A 2 11.46 5.47 8.00
N GLY A 3 10.55 4.96 8.84
CA GLY A 3 9.95 5.76 9.92
C GLY A 3 10.95 6.25 10.98
N MET A 4 11.98 5.46 11.30
CA MET A 4 13.02 5.87 12.26
C MET A 4 13.94 6.95 11.69
N ILE A 5 13.98 7.13 10.37
CA ILE A 5 14.78 8.17 9.70
C ILE A 5 13.92 9.43 9.51
N ILE A 6 12.67 9.25 9.06
CA ILE A 6 11.78 10.36 8.67
C ILE A 6 11.26 11.13 9.88
N PHE A 7 10.77 10.47 10.92
CA PHE A 7 10.14 11.18 12.05
C PHE A 7 11.12 12.06 12.84
N PRO A 8 12.32 11.58 13.24
CA PRO A 8 13.28 12.45 13.94
C PRO A 8 13.70 13.65 13.09
N ALA A 9 13.84 13.45 11.77
CA ALA A 9 14.23 14.53 10.87
C ALA A 9 13.12 15.58 10.73
N VAL A 10 11.85 15.17 10.60
CA VAL A 10 10.70 16.09 10.57
C VAL A 10 10.55 16.86 11.90
N PHE A 11 10.68 16.19 13.05
CA PHE A 11 10.60 16.85 14.35
C PHE A 11 11.80 17.73 14.71
N SER A 12 12.94 17.58 14.00
CA SER A 12 14.11 18.44 14.18
C SER A 12 13.94 19.84 13.59
N VAL A 13 12.97 20.04 12.68
CA VAL A 13 12.65 21.35 12.11
C VAL A 13 11.58 22.02 12.95
N GLN A 14 11.90 23.16 13.56
CA GLN A 14 10.97 23.90 14.43
C GLN A 14 9.69 24.31 13.68
N GLY A 15 8.53 24.03 14.28
CA GLY A 15 7.22 24.42 13.75
C GLY A 15 6.66 23.52 12.65
N MET A 16 7.33 22.40 12.32
CA MET A 16 6.84 21.46 11.32
C MET A 16 5.95 20.38 11.97
N GLU A 17 4.66 20.40 11.65
CA GLU A 17 3.79 19.27 11.95
C GLU A 17 4.00 18.16 10.90
N PRO A 18 4.17 16.89 11.31
CA PRO A 18 4.23 15.79 10.36
C PRO A 18 2.88 15.68 9.64
N SER A 19 2.88 16.07 8.37
CA SER A 19 1.74 15.84 7.48
C SER A 19 1.58 14.33 7.21
N VAL A 20 0.39 13.90 6.81
CA VAL A 20 0.10 12.49 6.53
C VAL A 20 0.12 12.25 5.02
N GLY A 21 0.53 11.05 4.61
CA GLY A 21 0.47 10.63 3.21
C GLY A 21 1.45 11.38 2.30
N ALA A 22 0.99 11.81 1.13
CA ALA A 22 1.82 12.45 0.12
C ALA A 22 2.44 13.78 0.59
N GLY A 23 1.75 14.53 1.47
CA GLY A 23 2.25 15.77 2.05
C GLY A 23 3.57 15.59 2.81
N LEU A 24 3.73 14.46 3.51
CA LEU A 24 4.96 14.19 4.29
C LEU A 24 6.18 14.16 3.37
N VAL A 25 6.03 13.48 2.24
CA VAL A 25 7.12 13.25 1.32
C VAL A 25 7.41 14.48 0.46
N PHE A 26 6.39 15.23 0.05
CA PHE A 26 6.56 16.34 -0.89
C PHE A 26 6.52 17.74 -0.26
N ILE A 27 6.19 17.87 1.03
CA ILE A 27 6.19 19.14 1.77
C ILE A 27 7.17 19.06 2.94
N SER A 28 7.01 18.08 3.83
CA SER A 28 7.83 18.01 5.04
C SER A 28 9.29 17.64 4.72
N LEU A 29 9.54 16.59 3.91
CA LEU A 29 10.91 16.15 3.60
C LEU A 29 11.77 17.18 2.84
N PRO A 30 11.27 17.92 1.83
CA PRO A 30 12.04 19.02 1.22
C PRO A 30 12.53 20.05 2.23
N ASN A 31 11.65 20.48 3.14
CA ASN A 31 11.98 21.47 4.17
C ASN A 31 13.00 20.92 5.18
N VAL A 32 12.94 19.62 5.49
CA VAL A 32 13.94 18.93 6.31
C VAL A 32 15.29 18.91 5.61
N PHE A 33 15.34 18.57 4.31
CA PHE A 33 16.60 18.59 3.57
C PHE A 33 17.19 19.99 3.47
N ASP A 34 16.36 21.01 3.23
CA ASP A 34 16.79 22.40 3.18
C ASP A 34 17.39 22.85 4.52
N SER A 35 16.70 22.57 5.63
CA SER A 35 17.15 22.94 6.97
C SER A 35 18.41 22.16 7.41
N ALA A 36 18.47 20.86 7.14
CA ALA A 36 19.56 19.99 7.62
C ALA A 36 20.84 20.11 6.77
N LEU A 37 20.72 20.40 5.48
CA LEU A 37 21.84 20.43 4.53
C LEU A 37 22.22 21.86 4.12
N GLN A 38 21.59 22.88 4.71
CA GLN A 38 21.86 24.30 4.44
C GLN A 38 23.35 24.65 4.57
N SER A 39 24.04 24.03 5.54
CA SER A 39 25.44 24.26 5.84
C SER A 39 26.42 23.61 4.85
N VAL A 40 25.95 22.72 3.96
CA VAL A 40 26.80 21.98 3.02
C VAL A 40 26.22 22.02 1.59
N PRO A 41 26.53 23.07 0.80
CA PRO A 41 25.88 23.34 -0.50
C PRO A 41 25.94 22.18 -1.50
N PHE A 42 27.04 21.41 -1.52
CA PHE A 42 27.19 20.27 -2.41
C PHE A 42 26.23 19.12 -2.07
N PHE A 43 26.01 18.84 -0.79
CA PHE A 43 25.07 17.79 -0.37
C PHE A 43 23.61 18.27 -0.39
N GLY A 44 23.37 19.59 -0.31
CA GLY A 44 22.03 20.19 -0.35
C GLY A 44 21.23 19.89 -1.61
N TRP A 45 21.87 19.69 -2.77
CA TRP A 45 21.17 19.27 -3.99
C TRP A 45 21.30 17.77 -4.28
N LEU A 46 22.46 17.16 -3.95
CA LEU A 46 22.75 15.76 -4.27
C LEU A 46 21.85 14.79 -3.50
N ILE A 47 21.72 14.97 -2.18
CA ILE A 47 20.99 14.04 -1.31
C ILE A 47 19.48 14.05 -1.60
N PRO A 48 18.81 15.21 -1.72
CA PRO A 48 17.39 15.22 -2.07
C PRO A 48 17.15 14.63 -3.46
N THR A 49 17.99 14.96 -4.44
CA THR A 49 17.87 14.41 -5.80
C THR A 49 18.00 12.89 -5.80
N ALA A 50 19.04 12.35 -5.15
CA ALA A 50 19.24 10.90 -5.05
C ALA A 50 18.06 10.23 -4.32
N PHE A 51 17.56 10.84 -3.24
CA PHE A 51 16.38 10.35 -2.52
C PHE A 51 15.16 10.24 -3.42
N TYR A 52 14.82 11.29 -4.18
CA TYR A 52 13.67 11.28 -5.08
C TYR A 52 13.84 10.33 -6.27
N VAL A 53 15.06 10.14 -6.79
CA VAL A 53 15.34 9.15 -7.82
C VAL A 53 15.09 7.73 -7.29
N ILE A 54 15.57 7.40 -6.10
CA ILE A 54 15.34 6.09 -5.48
C ILE A 54 13.86 5.90 -5.14
N LEU A 55 13.19 6.93 -4.62
CA LEU A 55 11.76 6.92 -4.34
C LEU A 55 10.95 6.67 -5.62
N PHE A 56 11.31 7.32 -6.73
CA PHE A 56 10.68 7.13 -8.03
C PHE A 56 10.86 5.70 -8.55
N MET A 57 12.06 5.13 -8.45
CA MET A 57 12.31 3.73 -8.81
C MET A 57 11.50 2.75 -7.96
N ALA A 58 11.38 3.02 -6.65
CA ALA A 58 10.54 2.23 -5.75
C ALA A 58 9.04 2.33 -6.10
N ALA A 59 8.58 3.51 -6.52
CA ALA A 59 7.21 3.71 -6.99
C ALA A 59 6.94 2.97 -8.31
N ILE A 60 7.85 3.04 -9.29
CA ILE A 60 7.71 2.31 -10.58
C ILE A 60 7.61 0.81 -10.36
N THR A 61 8.51 0.25 -9.55
CA THR A 61 8.51 -1.20 -9.30
C THR A 61 7.20 -1.66 -8.68
N SER A 62 6.65 -0.91 -7.72
CA SER A 62 5.33 -1.17 -7.14
C SER A 62 4.20 -1.07 -8.17
N CYS A 63 4.24 -0.06 -9.05
CA CYS A 63 3.27 0.08 -10.13
C CYS A 63 3.29 -1.12 -11.10
N ILE A 64 4.48 -1.62 -11.45
CA ILE A 64 4.64 -2.79 -12.33
C ILE A 64 3.98 -4.02 -11.70
N PHE A 65 4.21 -4.27 -10.40
CA PHE A 65 3.59 -5.42 -9.71
C PHE A 65 2.06 -5.33 -9.70
N LEU A 66 1.49 -4.16 -9.38
CA LEU A 66 0.03 -3.97 -9.33
C LEU A 66 -0.61 -4.07 -10.73
N HIS A 67 0.07 -3.53 -11.75
CA HIS A 67 -0.39 -3.58 -13.14
C HIS A 67 -0.39 -5.01 -13.69
N GLU A 68 0.66 -5.79 -13.40
CA GLU A 68 0.77 -7.17 -13.87
C GLU A 68 -0.31 -8.08 -13.27
N VAL A 69 -0.59 -7.94 -11.97
CA VAL A 69 -1.66 -8.72 -11.31
C VAL A 69 -3.02 -8.45 -11.97
N SER A 70 -3.31 -7.18 -12.25
CA SER A 70 -4.56 -6.78 -12.90
C SER A 70 -4.62 -7.24 -14.36
N THR A 71 -3.51 -7.13 -15.09
CA THR A 71 -3.38 -7.55 -16.48
C THR A 71 -3.55 -9.05 -16.64
N ALA A 72 -2.91 -9.85 -15.77
CA ALA A 72 -3.04 -11.31 -15.77
C ALA A 72 -4.49 -11.73 -15.53
N PHE A 73 -5.16 -11.12 -14.53
CA PHE A 73 -6.55 -11.40 -14.24
C PHE A 73 -7.46 -11.13 -15.45
N ILE A 74 -7.33 -9.97 -16.11
CA ILE A 74 -8.16 -9.63 -17.27
C ILE A 74 -7.83 -10.52 -18.47
N ALA A 75 -6.54 -10.79 -18.73
CA ALA A 75 -6.12 -11.65 -19.84
C ALA A 75 -6.73 -13.05 -19.71
N GLU A 76 -6.69 -13.63 -18.51
CA GLU A 76 -7.26 -14.96 -18.24
C GLU A 76 -8.80 -14.95 -18.25
N ARG A 77 -9.44 -13.99 -17.57
CA ARG A 77 -10.90 -13.96 -17.46
C ARG A 77 -11.60 -13.61 -18.76
N ALA A 78 -11.04 -12.69 -19.55
CA ALA A 78 -11.61 -12.24 -20.81
C ALA A 78 -11.01 -12.97 -22.03
N ASN A 79 -10.08 -13.90 -21.81
CA ASN A 79 -9.37 -14.66 -22.84
C ASN A 79 -8.74 -13.75 -23.92
N LEU A 80 -8.11 -12.66 -23.47
CA LEU A 80 -7.48 -11.64 -24.31
C LEU A 80 -5.97 -11.85 -24.40
N SER A 81 -5.36 -11.34 -25.47
CA SER A 81 -3.89 -11.27 -25.53
C SER A 81 -3.35 -10.31 -24.46
N ARG A 82 -2.18 -10.62 -23.89
CA ARG A 82 -1.56 -9.82 -22.82
C ARG A 82 -1.44 -8.34 -23.17
N HIS A 83 -1.07 -8.03 -24.41
CA HIS A 83 -0.97 -6.65 -24.90
C HIS A 83 -2.30 -5.90 -24.84
N LYS A 84 -3.42 -6.54 -25.21
CA LYS A 84 -4.75 -5.94 -25.16
C LYS A 84 -5.21 -5.74 -23.71
N ALA A 85 -5.01 -6.74 -22.86
CA ALA A 85 -5.33 -6.64 -21.43
C ALA A 85 -4.54 -5.50 -20.76
N ALA A 86 -3.23 -5.41 -21.02
CA ALA A 86 -2.37 -4.36 -20.48
C ALA A 86 -2.82 -2.96 -20.91
N ALA A 87 -3.19 -2.78 -22.18
CA ALA A 87 -3.69 -1.51 -22.70
C ALA A 87 -5.00 -1.08 -22.01
N ILE A 88 -5.92 -2.03 -21.76
CA ILE A 88 -7.17 -1.76 -21.05
C ILE A 88 -6.90 -1.34 -19.60
N VAL A 89 -6.02 -2.08 -18.89
CA VAL A 89 -5.63 -1.74 -17.51
C VAL A 89 -4.98 -0.35 -17.47
N SER A 90 -4.05 -0.05 -18.38
CA SER A 90 -3.39 1.25 -18.44
C SER A 90 -4.38 2.39 -18.71
N LEU A 91 -5.31 2.22 -19.65
CA LEU A 91 -6.32 3.24 -19.95
C LEU A 91 -7.26 3.46 -18.76
N ALA A 92 -7.72 2.39 -18.11
CA ALA A 92 -8.56 2.50 -16.92
C ALA A 92 -7.82 3.19 -15.76
N ALA A 93 -6.58 2.80 -15.49
CA ALA A 93 -5.74 3.40 -14.46
C ALA A 93 -5.45 4.88 -14.77
N PHE A 94 -5.24 5.23 -16.04
CA PHE A 94 -5.03 6.62 -16.46
C PHE A 94 -6.27 7.48 -16.20
N ILE A 95 -7.47 7.01 -16.58
CA ILE A 95 -8.73 7.77 -16.38
C ILE A 95 -8.99 7.98 -14.88
N ILE A 96 -8.86 6.91 -14.07
CA ILE A 96 -9.05 6.99 -12.62
C ILE A 96 -7.99 7.92 -12.00
N GLY A 97 -6.72 7.80 -12.43
CA GLY A 97 -5.62 8.63 -11.97
C GLY A 97 -5.79 10.11 -12.31
N CYS A 98 -6.32 10.44 -13.50
CA CYS A 98 -6.68 11.82 -13.85
C CYS A 98 -7.74 12.38 -12.90
N GLY A 99 -8.80 11.62 -12.62
CA GLY A 99 -9.84 12.03 -11.66
C GLY A 99 -9.27 12.27 -10.26
N ALA A 100 -8.42 11.36 -9.80
CA ALA A 100 -7.73 11.47 -8.51
C ALA A 100 -6.84 12.73 -8.45
N SER A 101 -6.05 12.98 -9.50
CA SER A 101 -5.20 14.17 -9.59
C SER A 101 -6.00 15.47 -9.61
N LEU A 102 -7.13 15.52 -10.34
CA LEU A 102 -7.99 16.71 -10.37
C LEU A 102 -8.62 17.00 -9.00
N SER A 103 -8.91 15.97 -8.22
CA SER A 103 -9.50 16.13 -6.88
C SER A 103 -8.55 16.74 -5.86
N MET A 104 -7.24 16.77 -6.14
CA MET A 104 -6.24 17.48 -5.34
C MET A 104 -6.15 18.98 -5.69
N GLY A 105 -6.97 19.47 -6.63
CA GLY A 105 -7.00 20.87 -7.04
C GLY A 105 -8.42 21.34 -7.39
N PRO A 106 -8.80 21.48 -8.68
CA PRO A 106 -10.10 22.03 -9.07
C PRO A 106 -11.32 21.23 -8.60
N TRP A 107 -11.19 19.91 -8.38
CA TRP A 107 -12.27 19.04 -7.89
C TRP A 107 -12.09 18.68 -6.40
N SER A 108 -11.56 19.62 -5.62
CA SER A 108 -11.34 19.43 -4.18
C SER A 108 -12.63 19.39 -3.37
N ASP A 109 -13.74 19.86 -3.94
CA ASP A 109 -15.05 19.80 -3.30
C ASP A 109 -15.44 18.34 -2.99
N PRO A 110 -16.03 18.07 -1.81
CA PRO A 110 -16.41 16.72 -1.43
C PRO A 110 -17.58 16.23 -2.30
N ILE A 111 -17.36 15.09 -2.98
CA ILE A 111 -18.34 14.49 -3.90
C ILE A 111 -19.04 13.30 -3.24
N PHE A 112 -18.34 12.56 -2.37
CA PHE A 112 -18.84 11.30 -1.79
C PHE A 112 -18.62 11.26 -0.27
N PHE A 113 -19.70 11.13 0.51
CA PHE A 113 -19.63 10.97 1.98
C PHE A 113 -18.75 12.03 2.69
N GLY A 114 -18.70 13.26 2.17
CA GLY A 114 -17.86 14.33 2.71
C GLY A 114 -16.38 14.24 2.32
N MET A 115 -16.01 13.32 1.43
CA MET A 115 -14.66 13.11 0.91
C MET A 115 -14.58 13.54 -0.56
N ASN A 116 -13.42 14.04 -0.97
CA ASN A 116 -13.12 14.23 -2.39
C ASN A 116 -12.90 12.87 -3.08
N PHE A 117 -12.71 12.87 -4.40
CA PHE A 117 -12.58 11.63 -5.17
C PHE A 117 -11.34 10.79 -4.79
N PHE A 118 -10.19 11.41 -4.56
CA PHE A 118 -8.97 10.71 -4.13
C PHE A 118 -9.13 10.05 -2.75
N ASP A 119 -9.63 10.80 -1.77
CA ASP A 119 -9.84 10.33 -0.40
C ASP A 119 -10.86 9.19 -0.36
N PHE A 120 -11.91 9.25 -1.20
CA PHE A 120 -12.87 8.17 -1.33
C PHE A 120 -12.21 6.89 -1.87
N LEU A 121 -11.39 6.99 -2.93
CA LEU A 121 -10.68 5.83 -3.48
C LEU A 121 -9.68 5.22 -2.49
N ASP A 122 -8.95 6.06 -1.76
CA ASP A 122 -8.04 5.63 -0.70
C ASP A 122 -8.81 4.92 0.42
N TYR A 123 -9.87 5.53 0.93
CA TYR A 123 -10.72 4.92 1.96
C TYR A 123 -11.29 3.58 1.51
N PHE A 124 -11.89 3.53 0.33
CA PHE A 124 -12.53 2.32 -0.19
C PHE A 124 -11.51 1.20 -0.43
N THR A 125 -10.35 1.52 -0.99
CA THR A 125 -9.35 0.51 -1.34
C THR A 125 -8.54 0.09 -0.12
N ALA A 126 -7.91 1.04 0.57
CA ALA A 126 -6.97 0.76 1.64
C ALA A 126 -7.68 0.30 2.93
N LYS A 127 -8.85 0.84 3.25
CA LYS A 127 -9.55 0.53 4.51
C LYS A 127 -10.60 -0.57 4.39
N LEU A 128 -11.17 -0.79 3.20
CA LEU A 128 -12.20 -1.83 3.02
C LEU A 128 -11.70 -3.00 2.17
N ILE A 129 -11.34 -2.77 0.91
CA ILE A 129 -10.99 -3.86 -0.02
C ILE A 129 -9.78 -4.66 0.49
N LEU A 130 -8.72 -3.98 0.91
CA LEU A 130 -7.47 -4.65 1.31
C LEU A 130 -7.65 -5.53 2.55
N PRO A 131 -8.26 -5.06 3.67
CA PRO A 131 -8.58 -5.93 4.81
C PRO A 131 -9.57 -7.05 4.46
N LEU A 132 -10.62 -6.78 3.68
CA LEU A 132 -11.59 -7.79 3.26
C LEU A 132 -10.94 -8.91 2.46
N THR A 133 -10.07 -8.55 1.51
CA THR A 133 -9.33 -9.51 0.68
C THR A 133 -8.36 -10.33 1.53
N GLY A 134 -7.65 -9.68 2.47
CA GLY A 134 -6.77 -10.36 3.42
C GLY A 134 -7.52 -11.33 4.34
N MET A 135 -8.69 -10.94 4.86
CA MET A 135 -9.56 -11.79 5.67
C MET A 135 -10.08 -12.98 4.86
N GLY A 136 -10.55 -12.74 3.63
CA GLY A 136 -11.01 -13.80 2.74
C GLY A 136 -9.91 -14.82 2.45
N ALA A 137 -8.69 -14.37 2.17
CA ALA A 137 -7.52 -15.23 1.99
C ALA A 137 -7.20 -16.03 3.27
N ALA A 138 -7.19 -15.39 4.44
CA ALA A 138 -6.93 -16.06 5.71
C ALA A 138 -7.99 -17.11 6.06
N LEU A 139 -9.27 -16.81 5.82
CA LEU A 139 -10.36 -17.76 6.02
C LEU A 139 -10.28 -18.93 5.03
N PHE A 140 -9.95 -18.67 3.76
CA PHE A 140 -9.75 -19.73 2.77
C PHE A 140 -8.61 -20.68 3.17
N VAL A 141 -7.44 -20.14 3.51
CA VAL A 141 -6.28 -20.95 3.93
C VAL A 141 -6.53 -21.66 5.26
N GLY A 142 -7.17 -20.99 6.21
CA GLY A 142 -7.41 -21.52 7.56
C GLY A 142 -8.51 -22.59 7.63
N TRP A 143 -9.59 -22.43 6.85
CA TRP A 143 -10.80 -23.23 6.97
C TRP A 143 -11.14 -24.08 5.73
N LYS A 144 -10.78 -23.65 4.51
CA LYS A 144 -11.08 -24.40 3.27
C LYS A 144 -9.93 -25.30 2.82
N MET A 145 -8.67 -24.88 2.96
CA MET A 145 -7.53 -25.72 2.60
C MET A 145 -7.34 -26.88 3.58
N THR A 146 -7.11 -28.08 3.05
CA THR A 146 -6.76 -29.25 3.86
C THR A 146 -5.34 -29.13 4.42
N THR A 147 -5.06 -29.78 5.55
CA THR A 147 -3.70 -29.78 6.13
C THR A 147 -2.65 -30.32 5.16
N ARG A 148 -3.02 -31.27 4.28
CA ARG A 148 -2.12 -31.83 3.26
C ARG A 148 -1.79 -30.82 2.16
N GLN A 149 -2.79 -30.08 1.65
CA GLN A 149 -2.55 -29.02 0.67
C GLN A 149 -1.71 -27.88 1.27
N LEU A 150 -2.03 -27.49 2.50
CA LEU A 150 -1.23 -26.48 3.20
C LEU A 150 0.21 -26.94 3.40
N TRP A 151 0.41 -28.21 3.74
CA TRP A 151 1.73 -28.80 3.88
C TRP A 151 2.50 -28.87 2.56
N SER A 152 1.86 -29.29 1.46
CA SER A 152 2.52 -29.37 0.16
C SER A 152 2.94 -28.00 -0.34
N GLU A 153 2.10 -26.97 -0.17
CA GLU A 153 2.46 -25.61 -0.56
C GLU A 153 3.58 -25.04 0.32
N LEU A 154 3.51 -25.20 1.65
CA LEU A 154 4.51 -24.68 2.58
C LEU A 154 5.87 -25.39 2.49
N THR A 155 5.89 -26.68 2.15
CA THR A 155 7.12 -27.46 1.99
C THR A 155 7.65 -27.45 0.57
N SER A 156 7.01 -26.71 -0.35
CA SER A 156 7.31 -26.76 -1.78
C SER A 156 7.35 -28.21 -2.30
N TYR A 157 6.29 -28.97 -1.99
CA TYR A 157 6.14 -30.39 -2.30
C TYR A 157 7.24 -31.27 -1.65
N GLY A 158 7.60 -30.97 -0.40
CA GLY A 158 8.56 -31.75 0.39
C GLY A 158 10.04 -31.37 0.20
N LYS A 159 10.35 -30.33 -0.58
CA LYS A 159 11.73 -29.84 -0.78
C LYS A 159 12.30 -29.08 0.43
N VAL A 160 11.43 -28.53 1.27
CA VAL A 160 11.82 -27.73 2.44
C VAL A 160 11.13 -28.26 3.69
N LYS A 161 11.90 -28.47 4.77
CA LYS A 161 11.34 -28.90 6.06
C LYS A 161 10.67 -27.70 6.75
N PHE A 162 9.36 -27.79 6.97
CA PHE A 162 8.62 -26.80 7.75
C PHE A 162 8.14 -27.42 9.07
N LEU A 163 8.82 -27.12 10.18
CA LEU A 163 8.50 -27.69 11.51
C LEU A 163 7.31 -27.00 12.19
N TRP A 164 6.92 -25.80 11.74
CA TRP A 164 5.99 -24.91 12.45
C TRP A 164 4.56 -24.95 11.86
N LEU A 165 4.17 -26.08 11.28
CA LEU A 165 2.86 -26.27 10.60
C LEU A 165 1.66 -26.03 11.51
N VAL A 166 1.69 -26.61 12.71
CA VAL A 166 0.60 -26.52 13.68
C VAL A 166 0.41 -25.09 14.18
N PRO A 167 1.44 -24.39 14.69
CA PRO A 167 1.28 -23.00 15.12
C PRO A 167 0.91 -22.07 13.95
N PHE A 168 1.49 -22.26 12.76
CA PHE A 168 1.13 -21.48 11.58
C PHE A 168 -0.36 -21.64 11.22
N LYS A 169 -0.87 -22.88 11.22
CA LYS A 169 -2.28 -23.13 10.91
C LYS A 169 -3.22 -22.50 11.93
N ILE A 170 -2.90 -22.54 13.22
CA ILE A 170 -3.70 -21.90 14.29
C ILE A 170 -3.69 -20.38 14.10
N LEU A 171 -2.53 -19.81 13.79
CA LEU A 171 -2.37 -18.38 13.54
C LEU A 171 -3.26 -17.93 12.37
N VAL A 172 -3.17 -18.60 11.22
CA VAL A 172 -3.94 -18.25 10.01
C VAL A 172 -5.44 -18.50 10.18
N ARG A 173 -5.82 -19.54 10.93
CA ARG A 173 -7.23 -19.91 11.09
C ARG A 173 -7.99 -19.03 12.07
N TYR A 174 -7.33 -18.56 13.14
CA TYR A 174 -7.99 -17.85 14.24
C TYR A 174 -7.41 -16.46 14.50
N ILE A 175 -6.09 -16.35 14.63
CA ILE A 175 -5.46 -15.09 15.07
C ILE A 175 -5.53 -14.03 13.96
N ILE A 176 -5.13 -14.37 12.72
CA ILE A 176 -5.12 -13.42 11.61
C ILE A 176 -6.52 -12.88 11.28
N PRO A 177 -7.57 -13.72 11.12
CA PRO A 177 -8.91 -13.21 10.83
C PRO A 177 -9.45 -12.32 11.95
N VAL A 178 -9.21 -12.67 13.22
CA VAL A 178 -9.64 -11.87 14.37
C VAL A 178 -8.93 -10.51 14.41
N LEU A 179 -7.61 -10.48 14.17
CA LEU A 179 -6.86 -9.22 14.13
C LEU A 179 -7.33 -8.32 12.98
N ILE A 180 -7.54 -8.87 11.78
CA ILE A 180 -8.05 -8.10 10.64
C ILE A 180 -9.45 -7.57 10.95
N LEU A 181 -10.32 -8.39 11.55
CA LEU A 181 -11.66 -7.98 11.94
C LEU A 181 -11.63 -6.85 12.97
N LEU A 182 -10.73 -6.93 13.96
CA LEU A 182 -10.53 -5.89 14.96
C LEU A 182 -10.09 -4.57 14.30
N ILE A 183 -9.13 -4.62 13.36
CA ILE A 183 -8.69 -3.44 12.59
C ILE A 183 -9.86 -2.87 11.76
N MET A 184 -10.68 -3.71 11.14
CA MET A 184 -11.84 -3.22 10.37
C MET A 184 -12.87 -2.53 11.27
N ILE A 185 -13.17 -3.08 12.45
CA ILE A 185 -14.10 -2.47 13.41
C ILE A 185 -13.56 -1.12 13.88
N THR A 186 -12.28 -1.04 14.25
CA THR A 186 -11.72 0.23 14.75
C THR A 186 -11.69 1.30 13.68
N GLN A 187 -11.41 0.95 12.42
CA GLN A 187 -11.46 1.87 11.28
C GLN A 187 -12.90 2.33 10.96
N LEU A 188 -13.91 1.45 11.10
CA LEU A 188 -15.31 1.78 10.79
C LEU A 188 -15.97 2.62 11.91
N PHE A 189 -15.70 2.28 13.17
CA PHE A 189 -16.27 2.98 14.32
C PHE A 189 -15.43 4.15 14.83
N ASN A 190 -14.34 4.48 14.13
CA ASN A 190 -13.40 5.54 14.46
C ASN A 190 -12.87 5.44 15.92
N ILE A 191 -12.74 4.20 16.41
CA ILE A 191 -12.24 3.92 17.76
C ILE A 191 -10.73 4.04 17.69
N LYS A 192 -10.19 5.13 18.25
CA LYS A 192 -8.75 5.26 18.49
C LYS A 192 -8.34 4.18 19.49
N LEU A 193 -7.71 3.12 19.00
CA LEU A 193 -6.82 2.32 19.84
C LEU A 193 -5.67 3.26 20.20
N GLY A 194 -5.60 3.62 21.48
CA GLY A 194 -4.77 4.71 22.01
C GLY A 194 -3.29 4.66 21.64
#